data_AF-A0A7I0IQF0-F1
#
_entry.id   AF-A0A7I0IQF0-F1
#
_cell.length_a   1.000
_cell.length_b   1.000
_cell.length_c   1.000
_cell.angle_alpha   90.00
_cell.angle_beta   90.00
_cell.angle_gamma   90.00
#
_symmetry.space_group_name_H-M   'P 1'
#
loop_
_entity.id
_entity.type
_entity.pdbx_description
1 polymer ?
#
loop_
_entity_poly.entity_id
_entity_poly.type
_entity_poly.pdbx_seq_one_letter_code
_entity_poly.pdbx_strand_id
1 'polypeptide(L)'
;MELTLPKHVNPELMPMIRQGLLNPEKVAILSELHSILERFAGNLYTDEETQKKILEQTGSVPDLITWGDYFQTEVASRYYLESEDSLRRIVDTIRFDLISAHLIFSGKPDHYKDKIRADVLFSKGIDSASPNQNMESQHLEILLNYFENMEIGNKPLSLQDKAWYESFQIDEIAI
;
A
#
# COMPACT_ATOMS: atom_id res chain seq x y z
N MET A 1 22.66 3.58 24.36
CA MET A 1 22.64 4.49 23.20
C MET A 1 21.18 4.69 22.85
N GLU A 2 20.65 5.90 23.00
CA GLU A 2 19.25 6.19 22.66
C GLU A 2 19.12 6.10 21.14
N LEU A 3 18.44 5.07 20.65
CA LEU A 3 18.23 4.88 19.22
C LEU A 3 17.17 5.90 18.78
N THR A 4 17.60 7.01 18.18
CA THR A 4 16.69 7.93 17.51
C THR A 4 16.17 7.26 16.25
N LEU A 5 14.85 7.04 16.21
CA LEU A 5 14.18 6.50 15.03
C LEU A 5 14.40 7.42 13.82
N PRO A 6 14.70 6.86 12.63
CA PRO A 6 14.65 7.64 11.40
C PRO A 6 13.24 8.22 11.20
N LYS A 7 13.15 9.33 10.46
CA LYS A 7 11.85 9.92 10.10
C LYS A 7 10.99 8.87 9.37
N HIS A 8 9.67 8.91 9.61
CA HIS A 8 8.69 8.03 8.96
C HIS A 8 8.92 6.54 9.22
N VAL A 9 9.48 6.18 10.38
CA VAL A 9 9.54 4.80 10.86
C VAL A 9 8.60 4.65 12.04
N ASN A 10 7.62 3.76 11.90
CA ASN A 10 6.66 3.45 12.94
C ASN A 10 7.39 2.89 14.18
N PRO A 11 7.13 3.42 15.38
CA PRO A 11 7.67 2.91 16.63
C PRO A 11 7.45 1.41 16.86
N GLU A 12 6.40 0.81 16.31
CA GLU A 12 6.11 -0.63 16.39
C GLU A 12 7.22 -1.50 15.77
N LEU A 13 8.07 -0.94 14.91
CA LEU A 13 9.19 -1.65 14.34
C LEU A 13 10.41 -1.71 15.26
N MET A 14 10.41 -0.96 16.37
CA MET A 14 11.54 -0.90 17.30
C MET A 14 12.00 -2.27 17.85
N PRO A 15 11.10 -3.19 18.23
CA PRO A 15 11.51 -4.53 18.64
C PRO A 15 12.29 -5.26 17.54
N MET A 16 11.83 -5.19 16.29
CA MET A 16 12.48 -5.86 15.16
C MET A 16 13.85 -5.24 14.84
N ILE A 17 13.96 -3.91 14.92
CA ILE A 17 15.23 -3.19 14.75
C ILE A 17 16.22 -3.60 15.84
N ARG A 18 15.79 -3.61 17.11
CA ARG A 18 16.64 -3.98 18.25
C ARG A 18 17.11 -5.44 18.20
N GLN A 19 16.28 -6.33 17.65
CA GLN A 19 16.62 -7.74 17.45
C GLN A 19 17.52 -7.97 16.22
N GLY A 20 17.82 -6.93 15.44
CA GLY A 20 18.63 -7.05 14.22
C GLY A 20 17.90 -7.68 13.03
N LEU A 21 16.58 -7.83 13.11
CA LEU A 21 15.75 -8.34 12.01
C LEU A 21 15.62 -7.32 10.87
N LEU A 22 15.62 -6.03 11.24
CA LEU A 22 15.62 -4.91 10.30
C LEU A 22 16.95 -4.17 10.42
N ASN A 23 17.82 -4.36 9.42
CA ASN A 23 19.05 -3.60 9.32
C ASN A 23 18.78 -2.16 8.82
N PRO A 24 19.77 -1.25 8.87
CA PRO A 24 19.57 0.15 8.49
C PRO A 24 19.04 0.36 7.07
N GLU A 25 19.41 -0.50 6.12
CA GLU A 25 18.94 -0.41 4.74
C GLU A 25 17.46 -0.79 4.61
N LYS A 26 17.04 -1.89 5.24
CA LYS A 26 15.62 -2.28 5.32
C LYS A 26 14.77 -1.19 5.96
N VAL A 27 15.27 -0.55 7.03
CA VAL A 27 14.58 0.57 7.68
C VAL A 27 14.44 1.76 6.72
N ALA A 28 15.47 2.06 5.91
CA ALA A 28 15.38 3.12 4.90
C ALA A 28 14.34 2.81 3.80
N ILE A 29 14.31 1.57 3.32
CA ILE A 29 13.32 1.09 2.33
C ILE A 29 11.88 1.21 2.89
N LEU A 30 11.70 0.82 4.15
CA LEU A 30 10.41 0.94 4.83
C LEU A 30 9.99 2.40 5.07
N SER A 31 10.95 3.29 5.37
CA SER A 31 10.69 4.74 5.48
C SER A 31 10.28 5.36 4.13
N GLU A 32 10.88 4.88 3.04
CA GLU A 32 10.48 5.25 1.68
C GLU A 32 9.07 4.76 1.36
N LEU A 33 8.73 3.51 1.69
CA LEU A 33 7.37 2.97 1.55
C LEU A 33 6.35 3.85 2.26
N HIS A 34 6.60 4.19 3.53
CA HIS A 34 5.72 5.11 4.27
C HIS A 34 5.56 6.43 3.51
N SER A 35 6.65 7.01 3.03
CA SER A 35 6.62 8.29 2.30
C SER A 35 5.88 8.20 0.97
N ILE A 36 5.87 7.03 0.31
CA ILE A 36 5.07 6.77 -0.88
C ILE A 36 3.59 6.79 -0.51
N LEU A 37 3.18 5.99 0.46
CA LEU A 37 1.79 5.83 0.88
C LEU A 37 1.14 7.18 1.26
N GLU A 38 1.85 8.02 2.01
CA GLU A 38 1.33 9.34 2.42
C GLU A 38 1.07 10.30 1.26
N ARG A 39 1.77 10.15 0.13
CA ARG A 39 1.51 10.94 -1.07
C ARG A 39 0.20 10.56 -1.76
N PHE A 40 -0.18 9.28 -1.68
CA PHE A 40 -1.38 8.75 -2.34
C PHE A 40 -2.62 8.80 -1.44
N ALA A 41 -2.48 8.53 -0.14
CA ALA A 41 -3.61 8.44 0.78
C ALA A 41 -4.33 9.79 0.96
N GLY A 42 -5.62 9.87 0.62
CA GLY A 42 -6.49 11.02 0.85
C GLY A 42 -7.01 11.14 2.29
N ASN A 43 -6.97 10.04 3.06
CA ASN A 43 -7.45 9.95 4.44
C ASN A 43 -6.43 9.24 5.36
N LEU A 44 -6.74 9.18 6.66
CA LEU A 44 -5.98 8.40 7.64
C LEU A 44 -6.43 6.94 7.62
N TYR A 45 -5.54 6.02 8.06
CA TYR A 45 -5.90 4.61 8.24
C TYR A 45 -6.86 4.45 9.42
N THR A 46 -6.56 5.12 10.53
CA THR A 46 -7.47 5.26 11.65
C THR A 46 -7.97 6.69 11.69
N ASP A 47 -9.27 6.92 11.47
CA ASP A 47 -9.87 8.25 11.52
C ASP A 47 -9.83 8.87 12.94
N GLU A 48 -9.96 10.19 13.03
CA GLU A 48 -9.83 10.92 14.30
C GLU A 48 -10.87 10.52 15.36
N GLU A 49 -12.09 10.16 14.94
CA GLU A 49 -13.14 9.71 15.87
C GLU A 49 -12.76 8.36 16.48
N THR A 50 -12.28 7.43 15.64
CA THR A 50 -11.77 6.13 16.07
C THR A 50 -10.54 6.29 16.98
N GLN A 51 -9.60 7.16 16.63
CA GLN A 51 -8.44 7.45 17.49
C GLN A 51 -8.85 7.95 18.87
N LYS A 52 -9.81 8.89 18.93
CA LYS A 52 -10.34 9.43 20.19
C LYS A 52 -11.00 8.34 21.02
N LYS A 53 -11.80 7.48 20.39
CA LYS A 53 -12.46 6.35 21.06
C LYS A 53 -11.44 5.37 21.64
N ILE A 54 -10.37 5.05 20.91
CA ILE A 54 -9.29 4.17 21.40
C ILE A 54 -8.57 4.83 22.58
N LEU A 55 -8.27 6.13 22.50
CA LEU A 55 -7.65 6.89 23.59
C LEU A 55 -8.52 6.88 24.86
N GLU A 56 -9.83 7.09 24.72
CA GLU A 56 -10.78 7.04 25.85
C GLU A 56 -10.87 5.65 26.50
N GLN A 57 -10.73 4.58 25.70
CA GLN A 57 -10.84 3.19 26.17
C GLN A 57 -9.54 2.65 26.77
N THR A 58 -8.40 3.01 26.20
CA THR A 58 -7.09 2.38 26.50
C THR A 58 -6.11 3.30 27.20
N GLY A 59 -6.33 4.63 27.16
CA GLY A 59 -5.41 5.63 27.68
C GLY A 59 -4.24 5.96 26.76
N SER A 60 -4.17 5.37 25.56
CA SER A 60 -3.15 5.64 24.54
C SER A 60 -3.77 5.80 23.15
N VAL A 61 -3.09 6.57 22.28
CA VAL A 61 -3.44 6.63 20.85
C VAL A 61 -3.05 5.32 20.16
N PRO A 62 -3.73 4.94 19.05
CA PRO A 62 -3.34 3.75 18.29
C PRO A 62 -1.97 3.95 17.62
N ASP A 63 -1.21 2.86 17.50
CA ASP A 63 0.12 2.88 16.87
C ASP A 63 0.08 2.93 15.34
N LEU A 64 -1.09 2.67 14.74
CA LEU A 64 -1.34 2.72 13.31
C LEU A 64 -2.32 3.87 13.01
N ILE A 65 -1.78 5.05 12.69
CA ILE A 65 -2.60 6.25 12.41
C ILE A 65 -2.74 6.44 10.90
N THR A 66 -1.62 6.35 10.17
CA THR A 66 -1.56 6.60 8.74
C THR A 66 -1.55 5.31 7.93
N TRP A 67 -1.83 5.39 6.63
CA TRP A 67 -1.65 4.25 5.74
C TRP A 67 -0.16 3.86 5.61
N GLY A 68 0.75 4.84 5.72
CA GLY A 68 2.17 4.59 5.84
C GLY A 68 2.51 3.68 7.02
N ASP A 69 1.96 3.95 8.21
CA ASP A 69 2.15 3.14 9.42
C ASP A 69 1.72 1.69 9.23
N TYR A 70 0.50 1.50 8.68
CA TYR A 70 -0.08 0.18 8.43
C TYR A 70 0.78 -0.62 7.44
N PHE A 71 1.06 -0.07 6.27
CA PHE A 71 1.83 -0.78 5.24
C PHE A 71 3.25 -1.07 5.67
N GLN A 72 3.89 -0.13 6.36
CA GLN A 72 5.24 -0.34 6.86
C GLN A 72 5.30 -1.50 7.86
N THR A 73 4.32 -1.60 8.75
CA THR A 73 4.22 -2.67 9.76
C THR A 73 3.90 -4.02 9.12
N GLU A 74 2.96 -4.06 8.17
CA GLU A 74 2.62 -5.28 7.43
C GLU A 74 3.79 -5.80 6.57
N VAL A 75 4.45 -4.91 5.83
CA VAL A 75 5.59 -5.29 4.99
C VAL A 75 6.77 -5.76 5.85
N ALA A 76 7.08 -5.06 6.94
CA ALA A 76 8.13 -5.47 7.85
C ALA A 76 7.85 -6.85 8.46
N SER A 77 6.65 -7.05 9.03
CA SER A 77 6.30 -8.30 9.71
C SER A 77 6.31 -9.52 8.80
N ARG A 78 5.90 -9.36 7.53
CA ARG A 78 5.84 -10.45 6.55
C ARG A 78 7.18 -10.71 5.86
N TYR A 79 7.97 -9.68 5.58
CA TYR A 79 9.11 -9.75 4.68
C TYR A 79 10.46 -9.42 5.33
N TYR A 80 10.57 -9.41 6.66
CA TYR A 80 11.85 -9.13 7.33
C TYR A 80 12.97 -10.12 6.98
N LEU A 81 12.66 -11.35 6.56
CA LEU A 81 13.64 -12.36 6.14
C LEU A 81 14.11 -12.17 4.69
N GLU A 82 13.38 -11.38 3.89
CA GLU A 82 13.74 -11.11 2.50
C GLU A 82 15.03 -10.29 2.39
N SER A 83 15.71 -10.36 1.25
CA SER A 83 16.84 -9.47 0.98
C SER A 83 16.36 -8.03 0.75
N GLU A 84 17.28 -7.07 0.84
CA GLU A 84 17.01 -5.66 0.58
C GLU A 84 16.50 -5.45 -0.85
N ASP A 85 17.09 -6.14 -1.83
CA ASP A 85 16.63 -6.09 -3.23
C ASP A 85 15.21 -6.64 -3.40
N SER A 86 14.88 -7.73 -2.69
CA SER A 86 13.54 -8.31 -2.70
C SER A 86 12.53 -7.36 -2.04
N LEU A 87 12.92 -6.74 -0.92
CA LEU A 87 12.11 -5.75 -0.23
C LEU A 87 11.87 -4.50 -1.08
N ARG A 88 12.88 -4.01 -1.83
CA ARG A 88 12.72 -2.91 -2.79
C ARG A 88 11.70 -3.25 -3.87
N ARG A 89 11.77 -4.45 -4.46
CA ARG A 89 10.77 -4.90 -5.44
C ARG A 89 9.35 -4.96 -4.88
N ILE A 90 9.20 -5.32 -3.60
CA ILE A 90 7.89 -5.29 -2.92
C ILE A 90 7.38 -3.85 -2.81
N VAL A 91 8.23 -2.91 -2.39
CA VAL A 91 7.87 -1.49 -2.32
C VAL A 91 7.53 -0.92 -3.69
N ASP A 92 8.30 -1.27 -4.72
CA ASP A 92 8.03 -0.85 -6.10
C ASP A 92 6.70 -1.42 -6.62
N THR A 93 6.40 -2.69 -6.33
CA THR A 93 5.11 -3.30 -6.66
C THR A 93 3.95 -2.53 -6.01
N ILE A 94 4.06 -2.20 -4.72
CA ILE A 94 3.03 -1.42 -4.01
C ILE A 94 2.88 -0.03 -4.66
N ARG A 95 3.97 0.64 -5.00
CA ARG A 95 3.92 1.94 -5.69
C ARG A 95 3.25 1.82 -7.06
N PHE A 96 3.59 0.78 -7.82
CA PHE A 96 2.99 0.49 -9.12
C PHE A 96 1.48 0.27 -9.00
N ASP A 97 1.03 -0.49 -7.99
CA ASP A 97 -0.38 -0.75 -7.73
C ASP A 97 -1.14 0.53 -7.35
N LEU A 98 -0.56 1.39 -6.51
CA LEU A 98 -1.17 2.67 -6.15
C LEU A 98 -1.35 3.61 -7.36
N ILE A 99 -0.35 3.66 -8.24
CA ILE A 99 -0.44 4.43 -9.48
C ILE A 99 -1.48 3.81 -10.41
N SER A 100 -1.47 2.49 -10.58
CA SER A 100 -2.44 1.77 -11.41
C SER A 100 -3.86 1.99 -10.92
N ALA A 101 -4.10 1.89 -9.60
CA ALA A 101 -5.38 2.19 -8.97
C ALA A 101 -5.84 3.62 -9.30
N HIS A 102 -4.94 4.61 -9.18
CA HIS A 102 -5.24 5.99 -9.56
C HIS A 102 -5.66 6.09 -11.04
N LEU A 103 -4.86 5.54 -11.96
CA LEU A 103 -5.08 5.63 -13.40
C LEU A 103 -6.34 4.91 -13.88
N ILE A 104 -6.66 3.76 -13.27
CA ILE A 104 -7.82 2.94 -13.65
C ILE A 104 -9.13 3.58 -13.17
N PHE A 105 -9.17 4.05 -11.93
CA PHE A 105 -10.43 4.39 -11.24
C PHE A 105 -10.74 5.88 -11.17
N SER A 106 -9.74 6.76 -11.29
CA SER A 106 -9.97 8.21 -11.22
C SER A 106 -10.93 8.69 -12.31
N GLY A 107 -11.97 9.43 -11.91
CA GLY A 107 -12.99 9.95 -12.82
C GLY A 107 -13.93 8.89 -13.40
N LYS A 108 -13.85 7.62 -12.97
CA LYS A 108 -14.81 6.59 -13.36
C LYS A 108 -16.10 6.71 -12.54
N PRO A 109 -17.27 6.49 -13.16
CA PRO A 109 -18.54 6.49 -12.46
C PRO A 109 -18.69 5.25 -11.56
N ASP A 110 -19.53 5.32 -10.52
CA ASP A 110 -19.65 4.25 -9.53
C ASP A 110 -20.08 2.89 -10.12
N HIS A 111 -20.93 2.89 -11.16
CA HIS A 111 -21.31 1.65 -11.84
C HIS A 111 -20.14 0.88 -12.46
N TYR A 112 -19.02 1.55 -12.78
CA TYR A 112 -17.81 0.88 -13.24
C TYR A 112 -17.15 0.09 -12.10
N LYS A 113 -17.12 0.65 -10.89
CA LYS A 113 -16.59 0.00 -9.69
C LYS A 113 -17.48 -1.17 -9.26
N ASP A 114 -18.80 -0.98 -9.31
CA ASP A 114 -19.78 -2.02 -8.99
C ASP A 114 -19.68 -3.21 -9.94
N LYS A 115 -19.45 -2.94 -11.23
CA LYS A 115 -19.20 -3.99 -12.22
C LYS A 115 -17.99 -4.84 -11.82
N ILE A 116 -16.88 -4.22 -11.41
CA ILE A 116 -15.68 -4.96 -11.01
C ILE A 116 -15.94 -5.86 -9.80
N ARG A 117 -16.67 -5.37 -8.79
CA ARG A 117 -17.10 -6.19 -7.65
C ARG A 117 -17.97 -7.37 -8.10
N ALA A 118 -18.89 -7.15 -9.03
CA ALA A 118 -19.75 -8.20 -9.57
C ALA A 118 -18.93 -9.24 -10.37
N ASP A 119 -17.98 -8.81 -11.18
CA ASP A 119 -17.11 -9.68 -11.98
C ASP A 119 -16.25 -10.58 -11.06
N VAL A 120 -15.80 -10.05 -9.92
CA VAL A 120 -15.04 -10.82 -8.92
C VAL A 120 -15.92 -11.81 -8.16
N LEU A 121 -17.13 -11.42 -7.76
CA LEU A 121 -18.08 -12.34 -7.12
C LEU A 121 -18.42 -13.50 -8.06
N PHE A 122 -18.58 -13.19 -9.35
CA PHE A 122 -18.81 -14.20 -10.38
C PHE A 122 -17.61 -15.12 -10.57
N SER A 123 -16.38 -14.60 -10.57
CA SER A 123 -15.16 -15.41 -10.70
C SER A 123 -14.89 -16.30 -9.49
N LYS A 124 -15.28 -15.87 -8.28
CA LYS A 124 -15.20 -16.67 -7.04
C LYS A 124 -16.24 -17.80 -6.98
N GLY A 125 -17.37 -17.66 -7.69
CA GLY A 125 -18.48 -18.62 -7.65
C GLY A 125 -18.47 -19.71 -8.74
N ILE A 126 -17.52 -19.66 -9.68
CA ILE A 126 -17.50 -20.54 -10.86
C ILE A 126 -16.17 -21.30 -10.96
N ASP A 127 -16.24 -22.62 -10.80
CA ASP A 127 -15.12 -23.56 -11.02
C ASP A 127 -14.58 -23.57 -12.46
N SER A 128 -15.27 -22.92 -13.41
CA SER A 128 -14.92 -22.89 -14.84
C SER A 128 -14.25 -21.60 -15.32
N ALA A 129 -13.99 -20.61 -14.47
CA ALA A 129 -13.19 -19.45 -14.87
C ALA A 129 -11.74 -19.90 -15.10
N SER A 130 -11.11 -19.46 -16.18
CA SER A 130 -9.69 -19.76 -16.37
C SER A 130 -8.89 -19.17 -15.19
N PRO A 131 -7.86 -19.89 -14.66
CA PRO A 131 -7.10 -19.41 -13.51
C PRO A 131 -6.58 -17.97 -13.69
N ASN A 132 -6.16 -17.61 -14.91
CA ASN A 132 -5.65 -16.28 -15.24
C ASN A 132 -6.72 -15.19 -15.14
N GLN A 133 -7.93 -15.43 -15.64
CA GLN A 133 -9.03 -14.46 -15.51
C GLN A 133 -9.45 -14.26 -14.06
N ASN A 134 -9.39 -15.32 -13.25
CA ASN A 134 -9.67 -15.20 -11.82
C ASN A 134 -8.61 -14.34 -11.12
N MET A 135 -7.33 -14.51 -11.46
CA MET A 135 -6.24 -13.69 -10.91
C MET A 135 -6.36 -12.21 -11.31
N GLU A 136 -6.71 -11.91 -12.57
CA GLU A 136 -6.87 -10.55 -13.05
C GLU A 136 -8.02 -9.83 -12.34
N SER A 137 -9.20 -10.47 -12.23
CA SER A 137 -10.34 -9.90 -11.50
C SER A 137 -10.00 -9.69 -10.03
N GLN A 138 -9.34 -10.65 -9.37
CA GLN A 138 -8.91 -10.51 -7.98
C GLN A 138 -7.91 -9.38 -7.79
N HIS A 139 -6.94 -9.22 -8.69
CA HIS A 139 -6.00 -8.12 -8.63
C HIS A 139 -6.71 -6.76 -8.80
N LEU A 140 -7.66 -6.67 -9.75
CA LEU A 140 -8.46 -5.47 -9.94
C LEU A 140 -9.33 -5.13 -8.71
N GLU A 141 -9.79 -6.14 -7.96
CA GLU A 141 -10.45 -5.96 -6.64
C GLU A 141 -9.49 -5.32 -5.63
N ILE A 142 -8.24 -5.78 -5.56
CA ILE A 142 -7.22 -5.22 -4.67
C ILE A 142 -6.96 -3.76 -5.02
N LEU A 143 -6.78 -3.44 -6.32
CA LEU A 143 -6.57 -2.06 -6.77
C LEU A 143 -7.77 -1.17 -6.45
N LEU A 144 -9.00 -1.68 -6.62
CA LEU A 144 -10.22 -0.97 -6.26
C LEU A 144 -10.28 -0.69 -4.75
N ASN A 145 -9.94 -1.68 -3.93
CA ASN A 145 -9.89 -1.53 -2.47
C ASN A 145 -8.85 -0.50 -2.04
N TYR A 146 -7.67 -0.45 -2.67
CA TYR A 146 -6.71 0.63 -2.44
C TYR A 146 -7.28 2.00 -2.81
N PHE A 147 -7.90 2.10 -4.00
CA PHE A 147 -8.46 3.35 -4.48
C PHE A 147 -9.53 3.92 -3.54
N GLU A 148 -10.43 3.07 -3.05
CA GLU A 148 -11.55 3.49 -2.21
C GLU A 148 -11.15 3.69 -0.76
N ASN A 149 -10.44 2.73 -0.14
CA ASN A 149 -10.13 2.81 1.28
C ASN A 149 -9.16 3.95 1.60
N MET A 150 -8.18 4.18 0.72
CA MET A 150 -7.22 5.27 0.87
C MET A 150 -7.68 6.56 0.20
N GLU A 151 -8.86 6.60 -0.42
CA GLU A 151 -9.36 7.76 -1.17
C GLU A 151 -8.34 8.32 -2.18
N ILE A 152 -7.66 7.44 -2.92
CA ILE A 152 -6.54 7.80 -3.82
C ILE A 152 -6.97 8.87 -4.84
N GLY A 153 -8.22 8.84 -5.30
CA GLY A 153 -8.78 9.80 -6.25
C GLY A 153 -8.89 11.25 -5.72
N ASN A 154 -8.78 11.47 -4.42
CA ASN A 154 -8.85 12.81 -3.82
C ASN A 154 -7.53 13.58 -3.98
N LYS A 155 -6.43 12.89 -4.30
CA LYS A 155 -5.12 13.51 -4.57
C LYS A 155 -4.74 13.39 -6.06
N PRO A 156 -4.18 14.44 -6.67
CA PRO A 156 -3.70 14.35 -8.04
C PRO A 156 -2.42 13.50 -8.11
N LEU A 157 -2.32 12.68 -9.15
CA LEU A 157 -1.10 11.91 -9.42
C LEU A 157 0.05 12.86 -9.85
N SER A 158 1.18 12.79 -9.13
CA SER A 158 2.34 13.64 -9.38
C SER A 158 3.02 13.34 -10.72
N LEU A 159 3.70 14.33 -11.31
CA LEU A 159 4.47 14.12 -12.54
C LEU A 159 5.63 13.12 -12.34
N GLN A 160 6.22 13.11 -11.14
CA GLN A 160 7.29 12.16 -10.81
C GLN A 160 6.78 10.72 -10.77
N ASP A 161 5.59 10.48 -10.20
CA ASP A 161 5.00 9.14 -10.15
C ASP A 161 4.56 8.68 -11.53
N LYS A 162 4.03 9.58 -12.38
CA LYS A 162 3.75 9.28 -13.79
C LYS A 162 5.01 8.89 -14.57
N ALA A 163 6.07 9.69 -14.49
CA ALA A 163 7.32 9.41 -15.20
C ALA A 163 7.96 8.11 -14.72
N TRP A 164 7.90 7.82 -13.41
CA TRP A 164 8.37 6.56 -12.86
C TRP A 164 7.55 5.38 -13.38
N TYR A 165 6.22 5.48 -13.43
CA TYR A 165 5.34 4.44 -13.95
C TYR A 165 5.56 4.16 -15.46
N GLU A 166 5.69 5.22 -16.25
CA GLU A 166 5.93 5.13 -17.70
C GLU A 166 7.27 4.44 -18.02
N SER A 167 8.26 4.50 -17.13
CA SER A 167 9.54 3.82 -17.34
C SER A 167 9.38 2.29 -17.48
N PHE A 168 8.39 1.69 -16.83
CA PHE A 168 8.09 0.26 -16.95
C PHE A 168 7.41 -0.11 -18.27
N GLN A 169 6.75 0.85 -18.93
CA GLN A 169 6.12 0.62 -20.24
C GLN A 169 7.11 0.71 -21.40
N ILE A 170 8.18 1.49 -21.24
CA ILE A 170 9.21 1.66 -22.27
C ILE A 170 10.03 0.37 -22.44
N ASP A 171 10.26 -0.37 -21.36
CA ASP A 171 10.99 -1.63 -21.40
C ASP A 171 10.23 -2.75 -22.14
N GLU A 172 8.90 -2.69 -22.22
CA GLU A 172 8.09 -3.65 -23.01
C GLU A 172 8.15 -3.39 -24.53
N ILE A 173 8.47 -2.17 -24.96
CA ILE A 173 8.49 -1.79 -26.39
C ILE A 173 9.87 -2.07 -27.03
N ALA A 174 10.90 -2.33 -26.21
CA ALA A 174 12.28 -2.54 -26.65
C ALA A 174 12.65 -4.00 -27.01
N ILE A 175 11.66 -4.86 -27.33
CA ILE A 175 11.87 -6.26 -27.77
C ILE A 175 11.35 -6.45 -29.21
#